data_AF-A0A2V8TPJ9-F1
#
_entry.id   AF-A0A2V8TPJ9-F1
#
_cell.length_a   1.000
_cell.length_b   1.000
_cell.length_c   1.000
_cell.angle_alpha   90.00
_cell.angle_beta   90.00
_cell.angle_gamma   90.00
#
_symmetry.space_group_name_H-M   'P 1'
#
loop_
_entity.id
_entity.type
_entity.pdbx_description
1 polymer ?
#
loop_
_entity_poly.entity_id
_entity_poly.type
_entity_poly.pdbx_seq_one_letter_code
_entity_poly.pdbx_strand_id
1 'polypeptide(L)' 'MFDAKEKAALLYADRVTRGAAAIRDNTLEELKKHFTEDQIIELTLTICIANFTNRFNDALVLTPDLG' A
#
# COMPACT_ATOMS: atom_id res chain seq x y z
N MET A 1 -15.71 0.36 -11.51
CA MET A 1 -15.56 -0.92 -10.77
C MET A 1 -14.15 -1.39 -11.02
N PHE A 2 -13.39 -1.77 -9.98
CA PHE A 2 -12.00 -2.22 -10.13
C PHE A 2 -11.91 -3.64 -10.69
N ASP A 3 -10.90 -3.89 -11.53
CA ASP A 3 -10.56 -5.22 -12.03
C ASP A 3 -9.87 -6.09 -10.97
N ALA A 4 -9.50 -7.32 -11.32
CA ALA A 4 -8.87 -8.25 -10.38
C ALA A 4 -7.48 -7.77 -9.92
N LYS A 5 -6.68 -7.20 -10.83
CA LYS A 5 -5.33 -6.70 -10.56
C LYS A 5 -5.38 -5.49 -9.63
N GLU A 6 -6.29 -4.55 -9.92
CA GLU A 6 -6.52 -3.35 -9.10
C GLU A 6 -7.02 -3.73 -7.70
N LYS A 7 -7.95 -4.70 -7.59
CA LYS A 7 -8.42 -5.20 -6.30
C LYS A 7 -7.30 -5.84 -5.47
N ALA A 8 -6.41 -6.61 -6.09
CA ALA A 8 -5.27 -7.21 -5.41
C ALA A 8 -4.31 -6.13 -4.87
N ALA A 9 -4.02 -5.10 -5.68
CA ALA A 9 -3.17 -3.98 -5.24
C ALA A 9 -3.81 -3.18 -4.08
N LEU A 10 -5.11 -2.89 -4.17
CA LEU A 10 -5.84 -2.17 -3.11
C LEU A 10 -5.89 -2.96 -1.79
N LEU A 11 -6.13 -4.28 -1.87
CA LEU A 11 -6.13 -5.14 -0.70
C LEU A 11 -4.74 -5.21 -0.06
N TYR A 12 -3.69 -5.31 -0.87
CA TYR A 12 -2.31 -5.30 -0.38
C TYR A 12 -1.97 -3.98 0.29
N ALA A 13 -2.31 -2.84 -0.33
CA ALA A 13 -2.11 -1.51 0.25
C ALA A 13 -2.83 -1.34 1.59
N ASP A 14 -4.11 -1.74 1.69
CA ASP A 14 -4.86 -1.67 2.95
C ASP A 14 -4.20 -2.49 4.07
N ARG A 15 -3.72 -3.70 3.75
CA ARG A 15 -3.01 -4.57 4.71
C ARG A 15 -1.69 -3.95 5.17
N VAL A 16 -0.86 -3.46 4.26
CA VAL A 16 0.43 -2.82 4.58
C VAL A 16 0.20 -1.58 5.46
N THR A 17 -0.81 -0.76 5.14
CA THR A 17 -1.13 0.47 5.90
C THR A 17 -1.66 0.21 7.30
N ARG A 18 -2.55 -0.77 7.48
CA ARG A 18 -3.13 -1.10 8.81
C ARG A 18 -2.16 -1.84 9.74
N GLY A 19 -1.15 -2.51 9.17
CA GLY A 19 -0.10 -3.18 9.92
C GLY A 19 0.50 -4.33 9.13
N ALA A 20 1.72 -4.15 8.63
CA ALA A 20 2.42 -5.12 7.78
C ALA A 20 2.59 -6.51 8.43
N ALA A 21 2.65 -6.60 9.76
CA ALA A 21 2.69 -7.88 10.49
C ALA A 21 1.43 -8.75 10.28
N ALA A 22 0.33 -8.17 9.80
CA ALA A 22 -0.91 -8.85 9.46
C ALA A 22 -1.02 -9.28 7.99
N ILE A 23 0.04 -9.09 7.18
CA ILE A 23 0.11 -9.67 5.85
C ILE A 23 0.25 -11.18 6.02
N ARG A 24 -0.89 -11.87 6.01
CA ARG A 24 -0.93 -13.32 5.86
C ARG A 24 -0.41 -13.66 4.46
N ASP A 25 0.35 -14.75 4.34
CA ASP A 25 0.95 -15.22 3.08
C ASP A 25 0.00 -15.13 1.89
N ASN A 26 -1.29 -15.45 2.11
CA ASN A 26 -2.33 -15.39 1.08
C ASN A 26 -2.44 -14.04 0.35
N THR A 27 -2.21 -12.89 0.99
CA THR A 27 -2.32 -11.59 0.28
C THR A 27 -1.16 -11.36 -0.69
N LEU A 28 0.05 -11.74 -0.29
CA LEU A 28 1.22 -11.62 -1.17
C LEU A 28 1.13 -12.61 -2.34
N GLU A 29 0.62 -13.82 -2.08
CA GLU A 29 0.39 -14.83 -3.13
C GLU A 29 -0.68 -14.39 -4.15
N GLU A 30 -1.78 -13.76 -3.71
CA GLU A 30 -2.75 -13.17 -4.66
C GLU A 30 -2.13 -12.03 -5.49
N LEU A 31 -1.26 -11.22 -4.88
CA LEU A 31 -0.59 -10.13 -5.60
C LEU A 31 0.36 -10.67 -6.69
N LYS A 32 1.10 -11.74 -6.40
CA LYS A 32 2.00 -12.42 -7.36
C LYS A 32 1.30 -12.99 -8.59
N LYS A 33 -0.02 -13.19 -8.55
CA LYS A 33 -0.80 -13.60 -9.74
C LYS A 33 -0.92 -12.48 -10.80
N HIS A 34 -0.68 -11.22 -10.41
CA HIS A 34 -0.95 -10.05 -11.24
C HIS A 34 0.26 -9.13 -11.43
N PHE A 35 1.29 -9.28 -10.59
CA PHE A 35 2.48 -8.43 -10.57
C PHE A 35 3.75 -9.27 -10.52
N THR A 36 4.82 -8.78 -11.14
CA THR A 36 6.16 -9.35 -11.01
C THR A 36 6.75 -9.01 -9.64
N GLU A 37 7.83 -9.69 -9.26
CA GLU A 37 8.54 -9.41 -8.00
C GLU A 37 9.01 -7.95 -7.94
N ASP A 38 9.65 -7.43 -9.00
CA ASP A 38 10.08 -6.02 -9.09
C ASP A 38 8.91 -5.04 -8.91
N GLN A 39 7.76 -5.33 -9.54
CA GLN A 39 6.56 -4.51 -9.40
C GLN A 39 6.01 -4.53 -7.97
N ILE A 40 6.10 -5.67 -7.29
CA ILE A 40 5.67 -5.81 -5.88
C ILE A 40 6.61 -5.01 -4.97
N ILE A 41 7.92 -5.04 -5.22
CA ILE A 41 8.91 -4.24 -4.48
C ILE A 41 8.61 -2.76 -4.65
N GLU A 42 8.41 -2.29 -5.88
CA GLU A 42 8.08 -0.90 -6.18
C GLU A 42 6.76 -0.49 -5.52
N LEU A 43 5.70 -1.29 -5.67
CA LEU A 43 4.39 -1.03 -5.05
C LEU A 43 4.52 -0.92 -3.53
N THR A 44 5.26 -1.84 -2.91
CA THR A 44 5.50 -1.83 -1.46
C THR A 44 6.23 -0.57 -1.03
N LEU A 45 7.27 -0.16 -1.77
CA LEU A 45 8.01 1.07 -1.50
C LEU A 45 7.10 2.30 -1.59
N THR A 46 6.27 2.40 -2.63
CA THR A 46 5.31 3.50 -2.81
C THR A 46 4.33 3.57 -1.63
N ILE A 47 3.75 2.44 -1.21
CA ILE A 47 2.84 2.39 -0.06
C ILE A 47 3.56 2.83 1.22
N CYS A 48 4.79 2.37 1.44
CA CYS A 48 5.59 2.73 2.62
C CYS A 48 5.91 4.23 2.67
N ILE A 49 6.27 4.85 1.54
CA ILE A 49 6.52 6.30 1.45
C ILE A 49 5.24 7.07 1.76
N ALA A 50 4.10 6.69 1.17
CA ALA A 50 2.82 7.33 1.46
C ALA A 50 2.45 7.22 2.95
N ASN A 51 2.61 6.03 3.54
CA ASN A 51 2.36 5.81 4.98
C ASN A 51 3.29 6.65 5.86
N PHE A 52 4.56 6.81 5.48
CA PHE A 52 5.51 7.68 6.18
C PHE A 52 5.08 9.14 6.10
N THR A 53 4.81 9.66 4.90
CA THR A 53 4.41 11.06 4.69
C THR A 53 3.11 11.38 5.43
N ASN A 54 2.11 10.48 5.36
CA ASN A 54 0.85 10.64 6.09
C ASN A 54 1.10 10.74 7.61
N ARG A 55 1.85 9.80 8.19
CA ARG A 55 2.16 9.80 9.62
C ARG A 55 2.99 11.00 10.07
N PHE A 56 3.93 11.43 9.23
CA PHE A 56 4.75 12.61 9.49
C PHE A 56 3.89 13.88 9.55
N ASN A 57 3.00 14.05 8.58
CA ASN A 57 2.07 15.18 8.53
C ASN A 57 1.07 15.14 9.70
N ASP A 58 0.48 13.97 9.97
CA ASP A 58 -0.47 13.77 11.06
C ASP A 58 0.16 14.12 12.42
N ALA A 59 1.40 13.67 12.67
CA ALA A 59 2.12 13.96 13.91
C ALA A 59 2.42 15.45 14.11
N LEU A 60 2.54 16.22 13.02
CA LEU A 60 2.80 17.65 13.03
C LEU A 60 1.53 18.50 12.88
N VAL A 61 0.35 17.87 12.80
CA VAL A 61 -0.94 18.53 12.57
C VAL A 61 -0.92 19.40 11.30
N LEU A 62 -0.24 18.93 10.27
CA LEU A 62 -0.14 19.62 8.99
C LEU A 62 -1.34 19.27 8.10
N THR A 63 -2.03 20.30 7.62
CA THR A 63 -3.08 20.15 6.61
C THR A 63 -2.55 20.50 5.22
N PRO A 64 -3.01 19.83 4.15
CA PRO A 64 -2.64 20.19 2.79
C PRO A 64 -2.99 21.65 2.50
N ASP A 65 -2.04 22.40 1.96
CA ASP A 65 -2.29 23.71 1.38
C ASP A 65 -2.90 23.49 -0.02
N LEU A 66 -4.19 23.80 -0.15
CA LEU A 66 -4.94 23.58 -1.40
C LEU A 66 -4.89 24.79 -2.35
N GLY A 67 -4.20 25.87 -1.94
CA GLY A 67 -4.30 27.18 -2.58
C GLY A 67 -5.59 27.91 -2.24
#